data_AF-A0AAD6FFE5-F1
#
_entry.id   AF-A0AAD6FFE5-F1
#
_cell.length_a   1.000
_cell.length_b   1.000
_cell.length_c   1.000
_cell.angle_alpha   90.00
_cell.angle_beta   90.00
_cell.angle_gamma   90.00
#
_symmetry.space_group_name_H-M   'P 1'
#
loop_
_entity.id
_entity.type
_entity.pdbx_description
1 polymer ?
#
loop_
_entity_poly.entity_id
_entity_poly.type
_entity_poly.pdbx_seq_one_letter_code
_entity_poly.pdbx_strand_id
1 'polypeptide(L)'
;GTGRLPCIKERMDGTMYCNILANSLLPSARTLKKGHGWVFQQDNDPEHTAKVTGVAKEEAHLDNLWRELKLPEAKHQPPHLKDLERNFREEWTNILPE
;
A
#
# COMPACT_ATOMS: atom_id res chain seq x y z
N GLY A 1 3.34 -5.83 10.77
CA GLY A 1 1.91 -6.12 10.69
C GLY A 1 1.30 -5.31 9.57
N THR A 2 0.51 -5.93 8.70
CA THR A 2 0.10 -5.34 7.42
C THR A 2 -1.26 -4.62 7.48
N GLY A 3 -1.37 -3.53 6.70
CA GLY A 3 -2.58 -2.73 6.57
C GLY A 3 -3.52 -3.25 5.48
N ARG A 4 -4.48 -2.43 5.04
CA ARG A 4 -5.33 -2.73 3.89
C ARG A 4 -4.55 -2.55 2.59
N LEU A 5 -4.77 -3.46 1.64
CA LEU A 5 -4.17 -3.42 0.30
C LEU A 5 -5.27 -3.19 -0.77
N PRO A 6 -5.51 -1.95 -1.21
CA PRO A 6 -6.46 -1.66 -2.29
C PRO A 6 -5.85 -2.01 -3.67
N CYS A 7 -6.64 -2.66 -4.52
CA CYS A 7 -6.30 -2.88 -5.93
C CYS A 7 -6.94 -1.79 -6.79
N ILE A 8 -6.15 -1.15 -7.67
CA ILE A 8 -6.57 -0.05 -8.53
C ILE A 8 -6.45 -0.54 -9.98
N LYS A 9 -7.56 -0.47 -10.72
CA LYS A 9 -7.66 -1.00 -12.08
C LYS A 9 -7.56 0.08 -13.17
N GLU A 10 -7.71 1.33 -12.77
CA GLU A 10 -7.70 2.50 -13.64
C GLU A 10 -6.50 3.38 -13.32
N ARG A 11 -6.21 4.35 -14.18
CA ARG A 11 -5.19 5.35 -13.89
C ARG A 11 -5.58 6.11 -12.62
N MET A 12 -4.66 6.16 -11.65
CA MET A 12 -4.90 6.88 -10.41
C MET A 12 -5.04 8.38 -10.70
N ASP A 13 -6.04 8.99 -10.07
CA ASP A 13 -6.15 10.45 -9.98
C ASP A 13 -6.07 10.90 -8.51
N GLY A 14 -5.97 12.21 -8.29
CA GLY A 14 -5.88 12.77 -6.94
C GLY A 14 -7.09 12.47 -6.06
N THR A 15 -8.29 12.32 -6.64
CA THR A 15 -9.53 12.02 -5.90
C THR A 15 -9.54 10.56 -5.45
N MET A 16 -9.19 9.64 -6.34
CA MET A 16 -9.00 8.21 -6.04
C MET A 16 -7.95 8.03 -4.96
N TYR A 17 -6.84 8.77 -5.05
CA TYR A 17 -5.80 8.73 -4.04
C TYR A 17 -6.33 9.12 -2.65
N CYS A 18 -7.10 10.22 -2.55
CA CYS A 18 -7.71 10.64 -1.29
C CYS A 18 -8.70 9.63 -0.73
N ASN A 19 -9.52 9.04 -1.59
CA ASN A 19 -10.45 7.98 -1.21
C ASN A 19 -9.71 6.75 -0.68
N ILE A 20 -8.58 6.39 -1.29
CA ILE A 20 -7.73 5.29 -0.83
C ILE A 20 -7.13 5.60 0.54
N LEU A 21 -6.61 6.81 0.76
CA LEU A 21 -6.09 7.22 2.06
C LEU A 21 -7.18 7.17 3.14
N ALA A 22 -8.37 7.70 2.87
CA ALA A 22 -9.48 7.68 3.82
C ALA A 22 -9.95 6.26 4.16
N ASN A 23 -10.07 5.38 3.14
CA ASN A 23 -10.65 4.05 3.29
C ASN A 23 -9.63 2.96 3.70
N SER A 24 -8.34 3.18 3.42
CA SER A 24 -7.28 2.21 3.68
C SER A 24 -6.35 2.66 4.79
N LEU A 25 -5.80 3.88 4.74
CA LEU A 25 -4.77 4.32 5.68
C LEU A 25 -5.30 4.48 7.10
N LEU A 26 -6.38 5.26 7.29
CA LEU A 26 -6.92 5.53 8.63
C LEU A 26 -7.42 4.25 9.34
N PRO A 27 -8.17 3.34 8.68
CA PRO A 27 -8.54 2.08 9.29
C PRO A 27 -7.32 1.19 9.57
N SER A 28 -6.31 1.17 8.69
CA SER A 28 -5.09 0.38 8.91
C SER A 28 -4.31 0.88 10.11
N ALA A 29 -4.14 2.19 10.28
CA ALA A 29 -3.46 2.77 11.44
C ALA A 29 -4.17 2.39 12.76
N ARG A 30 -5.52 2.40 12.76
CA ARG A 30 -6.33 1.96 13.89
C ARG A 30 -6.17 0.46 14.18
N THR A 31 -6.30 -0.39 13.16
CA THR A 31 -6.16 -1.85 13.29
C THR A 31 -4.78 -2.25 13.78
N LEU A 32 -3.74 -1.60 13.24
CA LEU A 32 -2.35 -1.83 13.61
C LEU A 32 -1.96 -1.18 14.95
N LYS A 33 -2.91 -0.58 15.67
CA LYS A 33 -2.71 0.13 16.94
C LYS A 33 -1.51 1.07 16.89
N LYS A 34 -1.30 1.73 15.75
CA LYS A 34 -0.25 2.75 15.63
C LYS A 34 -0.63 3.87 16.60
N GLY A 35 0.17 4.04 17.65
CA GLY A 35 -0.08 4.99 18.73
C GLY A 35 -0.04 6.45 18.25
N HIS A 36 -0.17 7.40 19.17
CA HIS A 36 0.03 8.81 18.84
C HIS A 36 1.46 9.03 18.31
N GLY A 37 1.60 9.76 17.19
CA GLY A 37 2.90 10.08 16.59
C GLY A 37 3.37 9.18 15.45
N TRP A 38 2.49 8.39 14.82
CA TRP A 38 2.85 7.66 13.60
C TRP A 38 3.04 8.61 12.40
N VAL A 39 4.03 8.32 11.57
CA VAL A 39 4.33 9.06 10.34
C VAL A 39 3.84 8.28 9.14
N PHE A 40 3.21 8.97 8.19
CA PHE A 40 2.83 8.40 6.91
C PHE A 40 3.95 8.62 5.89
N GLN A 41 4.47 7.54 5.32
CA GLN A 41 5.48 7.59 4.26
C GLN A 41 4.86 7.24 2.91
N GLN A 42 5.25 7.98 1.89
CA GLN A 42 4.85 7.83 0.49
C GLN A 42 6.02 8.29 -0.40
N ASP A 43 6.02 7.89 -1.68
CA ASP A 43 6.98 8.43 -2.65
C ASP A 43 6.60 9.86 -3.10
N ASN A 44 7.46 10.46 -3.92
CA ASN A 44 7.26 11.82 -4.46
C ASN A 44 6.65 11.80 -5.87
N ASP A 45 5.84 10.78 -6.21
CA ASP A 45 5.13 10.78 -7.50
C ASP A 45 4.26 12.05 -7.62
N PRO A 46 4.23 12.72 -8.79
CA PRO A 46 3.35 13.85 -9.05
C PRO A 46 1.88 13.59 -8.69
N GLU A 47 1.37 12.38 -8.89
CA GLU A 47 -0.01 11.98 -8.57
C GLU A 47 -0.26 11.99 -7.04
N HIS A 48 0.79 11.82 -6.24
CA HIS A 48 0.78 11.88 -4.77
C HIS A 48 1.19 13.25 -4.21
N THR A 49 1.71 14.13 -5.06
CA THR A 49 2.23 15.46 -4.71
C THR A 49 1.25 16.59 -5.04
N ALA A 50 0.20 16.30 -5.80
CA ALA A 50 -0.85 17.25 -6.15
C ALA A 50 -1.67 17.65 -4.90
N LYS A 51 -1.25 18.73 -4.22
CA LYS A 51 -2.00 19.63 -3.30
C LYS A 51 -2.92 19.09 -2.19
N VAL A 52 -3.20 17.80 -2.06
CA VAL A 52 -4.38 17.38 -1.30
C VAL A 52 -4.12 16.94 0.15
N THR A 53 -2.89 16.74 0.62
CA THR A 53 -2.73 16.16 1.96
C THR A 53 -1.59 16.75 2.79
N GLY A 54 -1.96 17.49 3.85
CA GLY A 54 -1.07 18.03 4.89
C GLY A 54 -0.55 16.98 5.88
N VAL A 55 -0.26 15.77 5.41
CA VAL A 55 0.46 14.75 6.20
C VAL A 55 1.96 14.97 6.02
N ALA A 56 2.67 15.06 7.14
CA ALA A 56 4.12 15.24 7.17
C ALA A 56 4.82 14.07 6.45
N LYS A 57 5.76 14.42 5.56
CA LYS A 57 6.47 13.48 4.67
C LYS A 57 7.84 13.14 5.24
N GLU A 58 8.24 11.88 5.12
CA GLU A 58 9.61 11.43 5.32
C GLU A 58 9.95 10.37 4.25
N GLU A 59 11.18 10.38 3.74
CA GLU A 59 11.65 9.55 2.61
C GLU A 59 12.14 8.15 3.05
N ALA A 60 11.88 7.15 2.20
CA ALA A 60 12.36 5.75 2.19
C ALA A 60 11.79 4.81 3.29
N HIS A 61 11.35 3.56 3.06
CA HIS A 61 11.76 2.48 2.13
C HIS A 61 10.56 1.63 1.66
N LEU A 62 9.88 1.98 0.57
CA LEU A 62 8.88 1.08 -0.05
C LEU A 62 9.55 -0.12 -0.77
N ASP A 63 10.81 0.01 -1.15
CA ASP A 63 11.55 -1.00 -1.92
C ASP A 63 11.66 -2.37 -1.24
N ASN A 64 11.74 -2.40 0.10
CA ASN A 64 11.84 -3.66 0.84
C ASN A 64 10.52 -4.44 0.82
N LEU A 65 9.38 -3.76 1.01
CA LEU A 65 8.03 -4.35 0.88
C LEU A 65 7.77 -4.82 -0.55
N TRP A 66 8.16 -4.02 -1.55
CA TRP A 66 8.04 -4.43 -2.94
C TRP A 66 8.90 -5.66 -3.27
N ARG A 67 10.10 -5.78 -2.69
CA ARG A 67 10.94 -6.97 -2.84
C ARG A 67 10.30 -8.22 -2.24
N GLU A 68 9.69 -8.09 -1.05
CA GLU A 68 9.00 -9.20 -0.38
C GLU A 68 7.78 -9.69 -1.15
N LEU A 69 7.07 -8.80 -1.86
CA LEU A 69 5.91 -9.17 -2.67
C LEU A 69 6.28 -9.72 -4.07
N LYS A 70 7.34 -9.20 -4.70
CA LYS A 70 7.79 -9.64 -6.03
C LYS A 70 8.35 -11.06 -6.03
N LEU A 71 8.98 -11.49 -4.93
CA LEU A 71 9.61 -12.80 -4.83
C LEU A 71 8.58 -13.97 -4.89
N PRO A 72 7.47 -13.93 -4.14
CA PRO A 72 6.36 -14.86 -4.31
C PRO A 72 5.69 -14.74 -5.68
N GLU A 73 5.36 -13.53 -6.15
CA GLU A 73 4.70 -13.33 -7.45
C GLU A 73 5.45 -14.04 -8.60
N ALA A 74 6.78 -13.89 -8.64
CA ALA A 74 7.64 -14.54 -9.62
C ALA A 74 7.61 -16.08 -9.54
N LYS A 75 7.36 -16.66 -8.36
CA LYS A 75 7.17 -18.11 -8.20
C LYS A 75 5.83 -18.59 -8.75
N HIS A 76 4.78 -17.78 -8.64
CA HIS A 76 3.43 -18.19 -9.01
C HIS A 76 3.12 -18.08 -10.50
N GLN A 77 3.83 -17.22 -11.26
CA GLN A 77 3.60 -16.96 -12.70
C GLN A 77 2.11 -16.99 -13.12
N PRO A 78 1.23 -16.19 -12.50
CA PRO A 78 -0.19 -16.30 -12.74
C PRO A 78 -0.53 -15.89 -14.19
N PRO A 79 -1.29 -16.70 -14.95
CA PRO A 79 -1.64 -16.41 -16.34
C PRO A 79 -2.70 -15.31 -16.48
N HIS A 80 -3.39 -14.94 -15.39
CA HIS A 80 -4.50 -13.99 -15.41
C HIS A 80 -4.41 -12.94 -14.29
N LEU A 81 -4.89 -11.73 -14.59
CA LEU A 81 -4.95 -10.60 -13.65
C LEU A 81 -5.70 -10.92 -12.35
N LYS A 82 -6.73 -11.78 -12.40
CA LYS A 82 -7.47 -12.21 -11.20
C LYS A 82 -6.64 -13.11 -10.28
N ASP A 83 -5.84 -14.00 -10.88
CA ASP A 83 -4.94 -14.87 -10.13
C ASP A 83 -3.78 -14.06 -9.54
N LEU A 84 -3.33 -13.02 -10.25
CA LEU A 84 -2.37 -12.06 -9.73
C LEU A 84 -2.91 -11.32 -8.49
N GLU A 85 -4.11 -10.75 -8.56
CA GLU A 85 -4.72 -10.05 -7.42
C GLU A 85 -4.89 -10.99 -6.21
N ARG A 86 -5.31 -12.24 -6.44
CA ARG A 86 -5.45 -13.24 -5.38
C ARG A 86 -4.10 -13.52 -4.71
N ASN A 87 -3.05 -13.81 -5.49
CA ASN A 87 -1.74 -14.13 -4.96
C ASN A 87 -1.17 -12.98 -4.14
N PHE A 88 -1.27 -11.74 -4.64
CA PHE A 88 -0.82 -10.56 -3.88
C PHE A 88 -1.55 -10.40 -2.54
N ARG A 89 -2.86 -10.65 -2.49
CA ARG A 89 -3.64 -10.57 -1.25
C ARG A 89 -3.23 -11.66 -0.24
N GLU A 90 -3.04 -12.89 -0.72
CA GLU A 90 -2.61 -14.02 0.12
C GLU A 90 -1.23 -13.74 0.73
N GLU A 91 -0.26 -13.35 -0.10
CA GLU A 91 1.10 -13.02 0.35
C GLU A 91 1.12 -11.82 1.29
N TRP A 92 0.32 -10.79 1.03
CA TRP A 92 0.20 -9.61 1.90
C TRP A 92 -0.30 -9.96 3.31
N THR A 93 -1.18 -10.96 3.44
CA THR A 93 -1.62 -11.45 4.76
C THR A 93 -0.58 -12.30 5.48
N ASN A 94 0.37 -12.88 4.73
CA ASN A 94 1.43 -13.74 5.24
C ASN A 94 2.68 -12.97 5.70
N ILE A 95 2.81 -11.68 5.36
CA ILE A 95 3.89 -10.82 5.86
C ILE A 95 3.72 -10.65 7.38
N LEU A 96 4.54 -11.38 8.14
CA LEU A 96 4.54 -11.33 9.59
C LEU A 96 5.00 -9.94 10.10
N PRO A 97 4.41 -9.41 11.19
CA PRO A 97 5.10 -8.39 11.97
C PRO A 97 6.40 -8.99 12.52
N GLU A 98 7.55 -8.39 12.18
CA GLU A 98 8.76 -8.53 13.02
C GLU A 98 8.51 -7.96 14.42
#